data_AF-A0A660W983-F1
#
_entry.id   AF-A0A660W983-F1
#
_cell.length_a   1.000
_cell.length_b   1.000
_cell.length_c   1.000
_cell.angle_alpha   90.00
_cell.angle_beta   90.00
_cell.angle_gamma   90.00
#
_symmetry.space_group_name_H-M   'P 1'
#
loop_
_entity.id
_entity.type
_entity.pdbx_description
1 polymer ?
#
loop_
_entity_poly.entity_id
_entity_poly.type
_entity_poly.pdbx_seq_one_letter_code
_entity_poly.pdbx_strand_id
1 'polypeptide(L)' 'MRQYYVYILASKRNGTLYIGVTNNLFRRVYEHKNNLVQGFTQKYNVNNLVYYEMYADIYGAIT' A
#
# COMPACT_ATOMS: atom_id res chain seq x y z
N MET A 1 13.56 -15.02 -6.99
CA MET A 1 12.11 -15.16 -6.69
C MET A 1 11.51 -13.77 -6.61
N ARG A 2 10.30 -13.55 -7.14
CA ARG A 2 9.60 -12.26 -7.01
C ARG A 2 8.75 -12.32 -5.74
N GLN A 3 8.76 -11.27 -4.93
CA GLN A 3 7.93 -11.18 -3.73
C GLN A 3 6.83 -10.15 -3.96
N TYR A 4 5.63 -10.47 -3.48
CA TYR A 4 4.46 -9.62 -3.56
C TYR A 4 3.98 -9.26 -2.16
N TYR A 5 3.33 -8.12 -2.04
CA TYR A 5 2.89 -7.57 -0.78
C TYR A 5 1.45 -7.12 -0.88
N VAL A 6 0.61 -7.61 0.02
CA VAL A 6 -0.65 -6.95 0.38
C VAL A 6 -0.32 -5.94 1.46
N TYR A 7 -0.83 -4.72 1.37
CA TYR A 7 -0.56 -3.68 2.36
C TYR A 7 -1.79 -2.85 2.66
N ILE A 8 -1.83 -2.29 3.87
CA ILE A 8 -2.86 -1.37 4.33
C ILE A 8 -2.20 -0.03 4.68
N LEU A 9 -2.69 1.04 4.06
CA LEU A 9 -2.39 2.42 4.43
C LEU A 9 -3.56 3.03 5.20
N ALA A 10 -3.26 3.96 6.11
CA ALA A 10 -4.23 4.75 6.85
C ALA A 10 -3.94 6.25 6.71
N SER A 11 -4.98 7.09 6.69
CA SER A 11 -4.77 8.55 6.75
C SER A 11 -4.44 9.04 8.16
N LYS A 12 -5.05 8.45 9.18
CA LYS A 12 -4.83 8.73 10.60
C LYS A 12 -5.41 7.61 11.47
N ARG A 13 -5.22 7.66 12.78
CA ARG A 13 -5.90 6.75 13.72
C ARG A 13 -7.42 6.83 13.50
N ASN A 14 -8.05 5.67 13.30
CA ASN A 14 -9.47 5.53 12.96
C ASN A 14 -9.91 6.31 11.69
N GLY A 15 -8.98 6.56 10.77
CA GLY A 15 -9.24 7.23 9.50
C GLY A 15 -9.51 6.27 8.34
N THR A 16 -9.51 6.84 7.13
CA THR A 16 -9.65 6.10 5.88
C THR A 16 -8.54 5.08 5.71
N LEU A 17 -8.91 3.87 5.30
CA LEU A 17 -8.00 2.81 4.93
C LEU A 17 -7.93 2.64 3.42
N TYR A 18 -6.77 2.25 2.93
CA TYR A 18 -6.55 1.84 1.55
C TYR A 18 -5.77 0.53 1.53
N ILE A 19 -6.30 -0.45 0.81
CA ILE A 19 -5.67 -1.76 0.62
C ILE A 19 -5.13 -1.83 -0.80
N GLY A 20 -3.91 -2.33 -0.97
CA GLY A 20 -3.32 -2.51 -2.28
C GLY A 20 -2.33 -3.66 -2.33
N VAL A 21 -1.92 -3.98 -3.56
CA VAL A 21 -0.90 -5.00 -3.84
C VAL A 21 0.26 -4.37 -4.61
N THR A 22 1.49 -4.79 -4.32
CA THR A 22 2.71 -4.35 -5.03
C THR A 22 3.78 -5.43 -4.97
N ASN A 23 4.72 -5.44 -5.93
CA ASN A 23 5.95 -6.24 -5.85
C ASN A 23 7.13 -5.46 -5.25
N ASN A 24 6.92 -4.21 -4.86
CA ASN A 24 7.90 -3.36 -4.21
C ASN A 24 7.21 -2.45 -3.20
N LEU A 25 7.21 -2.87 -1.92
CA LEU A 25 6.55 -2.16 -0.83
C LEU A 25 7.20 -0.80 -0.56
N PHE A 26 8.53 -0.75 -0.50
CA PHE A 26 9.27 0.49 -0.21
C PHE A 26 8.98 1.59 -1.23
N ARG A 27 9.08 1.27 -2.53
CA ARG A 27 8.76 2.23 -3.60
C ARG A 27 7.33 2.72 -3.48
N ARG A 28 6.36 1.81 -3.29
CA ARG A 28 4.94 2.18 -3.26
C ARG A 28 4.58 3.04 -2.05
N VAL A 29 5.15 2.73 -0.89
CA VAL A 29 4.98 3.55 0.32
C VAL A 29 5.63 4.92 0.13
N TYR A 30 6.81 5.00 -0.49
CA TYR A 30 7.44 6.27 -0.82
C TYR A 30 6.59 7.13 -1.76
N GLU A 31 6.02 6.53 -2.81
CA GLU A 31 5.10 7.20 -3.74
C GLU A 31 3.89 7.82 -3.02
N HIS A 32 3.26 7.06 -2.11
CA HIS A 32 2.10 7.54 -1.34
C HIS A 32 2.48 8.60 -0.30
N LYS A 33 3.61 8.44 0.42
CA LYS A 33 4.11 9.42 1.40
C LYS A 33 4.43 10.77 0.78
N ASN A 34 4.93 10.77 -0.45
CA ASN A 34 5.32 11.99 -1.17
C ASN A 34 4.26 12.46 -2.16
N ASN A 35 3.05 11.86 -2.15
CA ASN A 35 1.94 12.24 -3.03
C ASN A 35 2.32 12.24 -4.53
N LEU A 36 3.19 11.31 -4.95
CA LEU A 36 3.75 11.26 -6.31
C LEU A 36 2.78 10.70 -7.35
N VAL A 37 1.73 10.02 -6.90
CA VAL A 37 0.68 9.44 -7.74
C VAL A 37 -0.62 10.14 -7.43
N GLN A 38 -1.21 10.79 -8.45
CA GLN A 38 -2.53 11.38 -8.32
C GLN A 38 -3.59 10.30 -8.13
N GLY A 39 -4.52 10.52 -7.20
CA GLY A 39 -5.61 9.58 -6.95
C GLY A 39 -6.19 9.66 -5.54
N PHE A 40 -6.90 8.59 -5.16
CA PHE A 40 -7.60 8.50 -3.88
C PHE A 40 -6.68 8.72 -2.67
N THR A 41 -5.54 8.03 -2.64
CA THR A 41 -4.61 8.11 -1.50
C THR A 41 -4.03 9.51 -1.33
N GLN A 42 -3.71 10.19 -2.43
CA GLN A 42 -3.30 11.60 -2.40
C GLN A 42 -4.45 12.50 -1.90
N LYS A 43 -5.65 12.37 -2.49
CA LYS A 43 -6.82 13.21 -2.16
C LYS A 43 -7.20 13.15 -0.68
N TYR A 44 -7.09 11.98 -0.06
CA TYR A 44 -7.48 11.74 1.33
C TYR A 44 -6.28 11.59 2.29
N ASN A 45 -5.07 11.92 1.83
CA ASN A 45 -3.82 11.84 2.59
C ASN A 45 -3.62 10.47 3.27
N VAL A 46 -3.93 9.38 2.56
CA VAL A 46 -3.83 8.00 3.03
C VAL A 46 -2.42 7.48 2.73
N ASN A 47 -1.48 7.71 3.65
CA ASN A 47 -0.05 7.49 3.40
C ASN A 47 0.72 6.84 4.57
N ASN A 48 0.07 6.52 5.68
CA ASN A 48 0.70 5.82 6.79
C ASN A 48 0.59 4.31 6.59
N LEU A 49 1.71 3.62 6.38
CA LEU A 49 1.74 2.16 6.37
C LEU A 49 1.44 1.62 7.77
N VAL A 50 0.38 0.84 7.90
CA VAL A 50 -0.05 0.25 9.18
C VAL A 50 0.01 -1.27 9.19
N TYR A 51 0.04 -1.90 8.01
CA TYR A 51 0.13 -3.35 7.87
C TYR A 51 0.74 -3.74 6.51
N TYR A 52 1.45 -4.86 6.48
CA TYR A 52 1.79 -5.56 5.24
C TYR A 52 1.92 -7.06 5.48
N GLU A 53 1.67 -7.84 4.42
CA GLU A 53 1.87 -9.28 4.38
C GLU A 53 2.62 -9.66 3.09
N MET A 54 3.47 -10.70 3.16
CA MET A 54 4.32 -11.12 2.06
C MET A 54 3.83 -12.42 1.42
N TYR A 55 3.85 -12.46 0.10
CA TYR A 55 3.49 -13.62 -0.71
C TYR A 55 4.60 -13.97 -1.70
N ALA A 56 4.80 -15.26 -1.93
CA ALA A 56 5.78 -15.76 -2.90
C ALA A 56 5.31 -15.61 -4.36
N ASP A 57 4.01 -15.38 -4.56
CA ASP A 57 3.38 -15.29 -5.87
C ASP A 57 2.22 -14.28 -5.84
N ILE A 58 1.89 -13.70 -7.00
CA ILE A 58 0.83 -12.70 -7.12
C ILE A 58 -0.56 -13.28 -6.87
N TYR A 59 -0.82 -14.54 -7.27
CA TYR A 59 -2.15 -15.15 -7.08
C TYR A 59 -2.48 -15.28 -5.59
N GLY A 60 -1.49 -15.63 -4.77
CA GLY A 60 -1.64 -15.65 -3.31
C GLY A 60 -1.92 -14.27 -2.69
N ALA A 61 -1.52 -13.19 -3.36
CA ALA A 61 -1.74 -11.82 -2.86
C ALA A 61 -3.09 -11.22 -3.29
N ILE A 62 -3.84 -11.86 -4.20
CA ILE A 62 -5.10 -11.30 -4.77
C ILE A 62 -6.31 -12.23 -4.66
N THR A 63 -6.15 -13.43 -4.10
CA THR A 63 -7.21 -14.44 -3.94
C THR A 63 -7.49 -14.66 -2.47
#